data_AF-A0A0E3X0Z8-F1
#
_entry.id   AF-A0A0E3X0Z8-F1
#
_cell.length_a   1.000
_cell.length_b   1.000
_cell.length_c   1.000
_cell.angle_alpha   90.00
_cell.angle_beta   90.00
_cell.angle_gamma   90.00
#
_symmetry.space_group_name_H-M   'P 1'
#
loop_
_entity.id
_entity.type
_entity.pdbx_description
1 polymer ?
#
loop_
_entity_poly.entity_id
_entity_poly.type
_entity_poly.pdbx_seq_one_letter_code
_entity_poly.pdbx_strand_id
1 'polypeptide(L)'
;MSAGLLLNTTICFAITIISITFAAVIVKTKPLWNDNTKPSLRALTALWVLIAITYFFTALRMISAYSGNTGLDMSIYYAAAVPFTFTSVPLVYTLIYILTGNKKTSTFTGVIFSTFGLAYLIFLFNQGIMQPNTSYWTSIITVNSDIAIDIYLVGLFILPTAMILGIMALIVLRKVPKKQLYHTALLLVAISFVIDFMLIDMITNLDVMQLVARIFILIGTILAYLSYFPPMTLQEKLGIEEKNYEPYNEAEENDPEVDVNA
;
A
#
# COMPACT_ATOMS: atom_id res chain seq x y z
N MET A 1 -22.73 6.95 22.96
CA MET A 1 -21.37 6.57 22.52
C MET A 1 -21.48 5.39 21.56
N SER A 2 -20.81 5.46 20.40
CA SER A 2 -21.03 4.49 19.31
C SER A 2 -20.04 3.32 19.37
N ALA A 3 -20.56 2.10 19.49
CA ALA A 3 -19.76 0.87 19.36
C ALA A 3 -19.13 0.74 17.95
N GLY A 4 -19.74 1.34 16.92
CA GLY A 4 -19.22 1.36 15.56
C GLY A 4 -17.87 2.07 15.44
N LEU A 5 -17.69 3.20 16.13
CA LEU A 5 -16.41 3.93 16.17
C LEU A 5 -15.30 3.12 16.84
N LEU A 6 -15.63 2.38 17.90
CA LEU A 6 -14.68 1.50 18.59
C LEU A 6 -14.24 0.34 17.68
N LEU A 7 -15.19 -0.31 17.01
CA LEU A 7 -14.87 -1.36 16.02
C LEU A 7 -13.93 -0.81 14.93
N ASN A 8 -14.24 0.36 14.40
CA ASN A 8 -13.46 0.99 13.35
C ASN A 8 -12.04 1.35 13.84
N THR A 9 -11.94 1.84 15.09
CA THR A 9 -10.67 2.07 15.78
C THR A 9 -9.83 0.78 15.85
N THR A 10 -10.45 -0.34 16.25
CA THR A 10 -9.78 -1.65 16.32
C THR A 10 -9.29 -2.11 14.95
N ILE A 11 -10.09 -1.94 13.89
CA ILE A 11 -9.70 -2.28 12.52
C ILE A 11 -8.48 -1.45 12.09
N CYS A 12 -8.49 -0.14 12.33
CA CYS A 12 -7.34 0.72 12.01
C CYS A 12 -6.07 0.30 12.77
N PHE A 13 -6.17 -0.03 14.07
CA PHE A 13 -5.02 -0.56 14.81
C PHE A 13 -4.53 -1.90 14.26
N ALA A 14 -5.42 -2.80 13.87
CA ALA A 14 -5.04 -4.07 13.25
C ALA A 14 -4.25 -3.84 11.94
N ILE A 15 -4.72 -2.91 11.09
CA ILE A 15 -4.01 -2.51 9.87
C ILE A 15 -2.61 -1.98 10.21
N THR A 16 -2.50 -1.09 11.20
CA THR A 16 -1.21 -0.54 11.65
C THR A 16 -0.25 -1.63 12.12
N ILE A 17 -0.70 -2.53 12.99
CA ILE A 17 0.14 -3.60 13.55
C ILE A 17 0.61 -4.53 12.44
N ILE A 18 -0.30 -5.03 11.61
CA ILE A 18 0.03 -5.97 10.53
C ILE A 18 1.01 -5.33 9.54
N SER A 19 0.79 -4.06 9.16
CA SER A 19 1.67 -3.34 8.23
C SER A 19 3.07 -3.11 8.81
N ILE A 20 3.18 -2.75 10.10
CA ILE A 20 4.49 -2.62 10.78
C ILE A 20 5.17 -3.98 10.90
N THR A 21 4.45 -5.02 11.29
CA THR A 21 5.00 -6.37 11.39
C THR A 21 5.53 -6.83 10.05
N PHE A 22 4.79 -6.58 8.98
CA PHE A 22 5.20 -6.93 7.63
C PHE A 22 6.45 -6.16 7.19
N ALA A 23 6.50 -4.85 7.42
CA ALA A 23 7.69 -4.04 7.17
C ALA A 23 8.92 -4.54 7.97
N ALA A 24 8.73 -4.87 9.25
CA ALA A 24 9.79 -5.38 10.12
C ALA A 24 10.31 -6.75 9.65
N VAL A 25 9.44 -7.62 9.18
CA VAL A 25 9.84 -8.90 8.56
C VAL A 25 10.70 -8.66 7.34
N ILE A 26 10.27 -7.80 6.41
CA ILE A 26 11.03 -7.50 5.20
C ILE A 26 12.44 -7.05 5.59
N VAL A 27 12.56 -6.13 6.57
CA VAL A 27 13.86 -5.67 7.07
C VAL A 27 14.68 -6.78 7.73
N LYS A 28 14.08 -7.73 8.44
CA LYS A 28 14.81 -8.87 9.02
C LYS A 28 15.47 -9.75 7.97
N THR A 29 14.90 -9.83 6.76
CA THR A 29 15.48 -10.57 5.63
C THR A 29 16.62 -9.82 4.93
N LYS A 30 17.00 -8.62 5.40
CA LYS A 30 18.07 -7.79 4.82
C LYS A 30 19.41 -8.50 4.53
N PRO A 31 19.89 -9.46 5.35
CA PRO A 31 21.10 -10.21 5.04
C PRO A 31 21.03 -11.00 3.72
N LEU A 32 19.82 -11.29 3.26
CA LEU A 32 19.53 -12.05 2.05
C LEU A 32 19.28 -11.13 0.84
N TRP A 33 19.46 -9.81 0.96
CA TRP A 33 19.16 -8.91 -0.15
C TRP A 33 20.34 -8.81 -1.13
N ASN A 34 20.09 -9.16 -2.39
CA ASN A 34 21.02 -8.93 -3.48
C ASN A 34 20.94 -7.46 -3.96
N ASP A 35 21.96 -6.98 -4.68
CA ASP A 35 22.03 -5.58 -5.13
C ASP A 35 20.92 -5.17 -6.12
N ASN A 36 20.34 -6.16 -6.79
CA ASN A 36 19.19 -6.02 -7.69
C ASN A 36 17.87 -5.92 -6.92
N THR A 37 17.66 -6.67 -5.83
CA THR A 37 16.37 -6.70 -5.11
C THR A 37 16.29 -5.68 -3.96
N LYS A 38 17.44 -5.24 -3.46
CA LYS A 38 17.56 -4.28 -2.36
C LYS A 38 16.79 -2.95 -2.55
N PRO A 39 16.76 -2.30 -3.73
CA PRO A 39 16.05 -1.03 -3.90
C PRO A 39 14.53 -1.19 -3.80
N SER A 40 13.95 -2.20 -4.46
CA SER A 40 12.51 -2.47 -4.41
C SER A 40 12.05 -2.88 -3.02
N LEU A 41 12.82 -3.72 -2.32
CA LEU A 41 12.46 -4.14 -0.95
C LEU A 41 12.52 -2.99 0.06
N ARG A 42 13.44 -2.02 -0.12
CA ARG A 42 13.46 -0.79 0.70
C ARG A 42 12.24 0.08 0.44
N ALA A 43 11.88 0.28 -0.83
CA ALA A 43 10.70 1.05 -1.19
C ALA A 43 9.43 0.36 -0.67
N LEU A 44 9.31 -0.96 -0.84
CA LEU A 44 8.21 -1.75 -0.28
C LEU A 44 8.12 -1.62 1.26
N THR A 45 9.26 -1.67 1.96
CA THR A 45 9.29 -1.42 3.42
C THR A 45 8.73 -0.03 3.75
N ALA A 46 9.17 1.00 3.02
CA ALA A 46 8.69 2.36 3.23
C ALA A 46 7.18 2.51 2.96
N LEU A 47 6.65 1.83 1.93
CA LEU A 47 5.22 1.79 1.63
C LEU A 47 4.41 1.30 2.84
N TRP A 48 4.77 0.15 3.40
CA TRP A 48 4.05 -0.44 4.54
C TRP A 48 4.18 0.37 5.82
N VAL A 49 5.33 1.01 6.04
CA VAL A 49 5.50 1.95 7.16
C VAL A 49 4.57 3.16 6.99
N LEU A 50 4.49 3.75 5.80
CA LEU A 50 3.59 4.88 5.54
C LEU A 50 2.12 4.50 5.76
N ILE A 51 1.69 3.34 5.22
CA ILE A 51 0.35 2.78 5.45
C ILE A 51 0.09 2.66 6.95
N ALA A 52 1.03 2.08 7.70
CA ALA A 52 0.85 1.89 9.13
C ALA A 52 0.69 3.22 9.90
N ILE A 53 1.52 4.22 9.58
CA ILE A 53 1.46 5.54 10.21
C ILE A 53 0.15 6.24 9.85
N THR A 54 -0.30 6.16 8.60
CA THR A 54 -1.61 6.69 8.18
C THR A 54 -2.73 6.09 9.03
N TYR A 55 -2.81 4.76 9.11
CA TYR A 55 -3.88 4.10 9.87
C TYR A 55 -3.75 4.24 11.37
N PHE A 56 -2.55 4.48 11.89
CA PHE A 56 -2.35 4.82 13.29
C PHE A 56 -3.03 6.14 13.61
N PHE A 57 -2.76 7.19 12.81
CA PHE A 57 -3.46 8.46 12.96
C PHE A 57 -4.95 8.32 12.72
N THR A 58 -5.40 7.56 11.72
CA THR A 58 -6.84 7.29 11.51
C THR A 58 -7.49 6.62 12.73
N ALA A 59 -6.81 5.71 13.43
CA ALA A 59 -7.31 5.13 14.67
C ALA A 59 -7.46 6.20 15.77
N LEU A 60 -6.46 7.07 15.92
CA LEU A 60 -6.52 8.17 16.89
C LEU A 60 -7.63 9.19 16.55
N ARG A 61 -7.93 9.41 15.27
CA ARG A 61 -9.09 10.21 14.84
C ARG A 61 -10.39 9.61 15.35
N MET A 62 -10.58 8.31 15.17
CA MET A 62 -11.80 7.62 15.64
C MET A 62 -11.96 7.71 17.16
N ILE A 63 -10.86 7.63 17.93
CA ILE A 63 -10.87 7.87 19.38
C ILE A 63 -11.27 9.31 19.71
N SER A 64 -10.76 10.27 18.95
CA SER A 64 -11.06 11.69 19.14
C SER A 64 -12.53 12.00 18.83
N ALA A 65 -13.05 11.43 17.75
CA ALA A 65 -14.47 11.48 17.42
C ALA A 65 -15.34 10.80 18.50
N TYR A 66 -14.91 9.66 19.04
CA TYR A 66 -15.60 8.96 20.12
C TYR A 66 -15.68 9.81 21.41
N SER A 67 -14.64 10.60 21.70
CA SER A 67 -14.62 11.55 22.83
C SER A 67 -15.34 12.87 22.55
N GLY A 68 -15.87 13.07 21.34
CA GLY A 68 -16.55 14.30 20.94
C GLY A 68 -15.61 15.49 20.72
N ASN A 69 -14.28 15.27 20.65
CA ASN A 69 -13.30 16.33 20.47
C ASN A 69 -13.02 16.56 18.97
N THR A 70 -13.86 17.39 18.35
CA THR A 70 -13.81 17.69 16.91
C THR A 70 -12.52 18.39 16.48
N GLY A 71 -11.97 19.28 17.31
CA GLY A 71 -10.71 19.99 17.00
C GLY A 71 -9.50 19.06 17.00
N LEU A 72 -9.49 18.06 17.87
CA LEU A 72 -8.44 17.05 17.93
C LEU A 72 -8.55 16.09 16.73
N ASP A 73 -9.76 15.65 16.36
CA ASP A 73 -9.98 14.84 15.15
C ASP A 73 -9.47 15.54 13.88
N MET A 74 -9.79 16.83 13.68
CA MET A 74 -9.26 17.62 12.57
C MET A 74 -7.73 17.68 12.54
N SER A 75 -7.12 17.94 13.70
CA SER A 75 -5.66 18.08 13.79
C SER A 75 -4.97 16.76 13.43
N ILE A 76 -5.54 15.64 13.88
CA ILE A 76 -5.05 14.31 13.53
C ILE A 76 -5.33 13.97 12.06
N TYR A 77 -6.43 14.46 11.46
CA TYR A 77 -6.66 14.32 10.02
C TYR A 77 -5.51 14.91 9.20
N TYR A 78 -5.10 16.14 9.51
CA TYR A 78 -3.97 16.74 8.84
C TYR A 78 -2.67 15.95 9.08
N ALA A 79 -2.47 15.43 10.29
CA ALA A 79 -1.33 14.55 10.58
C ALA A 79 -1.37 13.23 9.79
N ALA A 80 -2.56 12.64 9.59
CA ALA A 80 -2.76 11.42 8.80
C ALA A 80 -2.56 11.67 7.30
N ALA A 81 -2.96 12.85 6.81
CA ALA A 81 -2.86 13.24 5.40
C ALA A 81 -1.40 13.27 4.91
N VAL A 82 -0.44 13.63 5.76
CA VAL A 82 0.98 13.68 5.40
C VAL A 82 1.54 12.32 4.97
N PRO A 83 1.63 11.29 5.83
CA PRO A 83 2.14 9.97 5.43
C PRO A 83 1.29 9.35 4.33
N PHE A 84 -0.02 9.60 4.37
CA PHE A 84 -0.97 9.10 3.39
C PHE A 84 -0.62 9.55 1.97
N THR A 85 -0.35 10.84 1.80
CA THR A 85 -0.05 11.44 0.49
C THR A 85 1.20 10.86 -0.15
N PHE A 86 2.18 10.47 0.68
CA PHE A 86 3.43 9.92 0.20
C PHE A 86 3.39 8.41 -0.04
N THR A 87 2.28 7.72 0.19
CA THR A 87 2.17 6.26 -0.05
C THR A 87 2.39 5.88 -1.52
N SER A 88 1.99 6.75 -2.45
CA SER A 88 2.19 6.54 -3.90
C SER A 88 3.67 6.58 -4.32
N VAL A 89 4.54 7.28 -3.59
CA VAL A 89 5.96 7.44 -3.93
C VAL A 89 6.73 6.11 -3.90
N PRO A 90 6.80 5.38 -2.77
CA PRO A 90 7.47 4.08 -2.74
C PRO A 90 6.78 3.04 -3.62
N LEU A 91 5.46 3.15 -3.82
CA LEU A 91 4.71 2.29 -4.73
C LEU A 91 5.21 2.45 -6.16
N VAL A 92 5.15 3.67 -6.71
CA VAL A 92 5.57 3.93 -8.09
C VAL A 92 7.05 3.66 -8.27
N TYR A 93 7.89 3.98 -7.29
CA TYR A 93 9.29 3.60 -7.30
C TYR A 93 9.45 2.09 -7.51
N THR A 94 8.74 1.28 -6.71
CA THR A 94 8.80 -0.18 -6.78
C THR A 94 8.35 -0.69 -8.14
N LEU A 95 7.23 -0.17 -8.66
CA LEU A 95 6.68 -0.60 -9.94
C LEU A 95 7.59 -0.24 -11.12
N ILE A 96 8.11 0.99 -11.19
CA ILE A 96 9.07 1.39 -12.23
C ILE A 96 10.35 0.59 -12.13
N TYR A 97 10.81 0.30 -10.92
CA TYR A 97 12.02 -0.50 -10.72
C TYR A 97 11.83 -1.94 -11.22
N ILE A 98 10.68 -2.55 -10.94
CA ILE A 98 10.33 -3.88 -11.47
C ILE A 98 10.27 -3.87 -13.01
N LEU A 99 9.74 -2.80 -13.60
CA LEU A 99 9.60 -2.69 -15.06
C LEU A 99 10.93 -2.39 -15.78
N THR A 100 11.81 -1.59 -15.19
CA THR A 100 12.98 -1.03 -15.88
C THR A 100 14.32 -1.53 -15.35
N GLY A 101 14.36 -2.13 -14.15
CA GLY A 101 15.59 -2.47 -13.42
C GLY A 101 16.46 -1.26 -13.04
N ASN A 102 16.03 -0.03 -13.34
CA ASN A 102 16.87 1.16 -13.25
C ASN A 102 16.54 2.03 -12.03
N LYS A 103 17.50 2.12 -11.10
CA LYS A 103 17.39 2.94 -9.87
C LYS A 103 17.20 4.42 -10.19
N LYS A 104 17.86 4.96 -11.23
CA LYS A 104 17.77 6.38 -11.59
C LYS A 104 16.37 6.73 -12.10
N THR A 105 15.83 5.95 -13.04
CA THR A 105 14.48 6.16 -13.59
C THR A 105 13.44 6.07 -12.47
N SER A 106 13.53 5.04 -11.64
CA SER A 106 12.62 4.82 -10.51
C SER A 106 12.66 5.97 -9.50
N THR A 107 13.86 6.48 -9.20
CA THR A 107 14.05 7.64 -8.31
C THR A 107 13.44 8.90 -8.92
N PHE A 108 13.69 9.15 -10.20
CA PHE A 108 13.15 10.30 -10.90
C PHE A 108 11.61 10.30 -10.90
N THR A 109 10.98 9.16 -11.22
CA THR A 109 9.52 9.03 -11.14
C THR A 109 9.02 9.20 -9.70
N GLY A 110 9.71 8.64 -8.71
CA GLY A 110 9.37 8.85 -7.29
C GLY A 110 9.42 10.33 -6.87
N VAL A 111 10.41 11.09 -7.36
CA VAL A 111 10.50 12.54 -7.12
C VAL A 111 9.31 13.28 -7.75
N ILE A 112 8.90 12.92 -8.97
CA ILE A 112 7.71 13.49 -9.61
C ILE A 112 6.47 13.24 -8.74
N PHE A 113 6.24 12.00 -8.28
CA PHE A 113 5.12 11.68 -7.41
C PHE A 113 5.21 12.41 -6.05
N SER A 114 6.42 12.60 -5.53
CA SER A 114 6.63 13.42 -4.33
C SER A 114 6.23 14.89 -4.56
N THR A 115 6.45 15.44 -5.75
CA THR A 115 6.00 16.82 -6.06
C THR A 115 4.48 16.93 -6.14
N PHE A 116 3.80 15.95 -6.73
CA PHE A 116 2.32 15.88 -6.69
C PHE A 116 1.82 15.76 -5.26
N GLY A 117 2.49 14.98 -4.41
CA GLY A 117 2.16 14.86 -3.01
C GLY A 117 2.29 16.18 -2.24
N LEU A 118 3.41 16.89 -2.44
CA LEU A 118 3.60 18.22 -1.86
C LEU A 118 2.54 19.21 -2.36
N ALA A 119 2.23 19.20 -3.66
CA ALA A 119 1.18 20.05 -4.22
C ALA A 119 -0.18 19.77 -3.55
N TYR A 120 -0.56 18.48 -3.42
CA TYR A 120 -1.77 18.09 -2.71
C TYR A 120 -1.82 18.64 -1.28
N LEU A 121 -0.75 18.48 -0.50
CA LEU A 121 -0.69 18.97 0.88
C LEU A 121 -0.79 20.50 0.96
N ILE A 122 -0.17 21.23 0.03
CA ILE A 122 -0.26 22.70 -0.04
C ILE A 122 -1.71 23.12 -0.26
N PHE A 123 -2.41 22.51 -1.21
CA PHE A 123 -3.82 22.84 -1.45
C PHE A 123 -4.71 22.43 -0.27
N LEU A 124 -4.48 21.26 0.32
CA LEU A 124 -5.22 20.77 1.48
C LEU A 124 -5.09 21.71 2.68
N PHE A 125 -3.87 22.17 3.00
CA PHE A 125 -3.63 23.06 4.14
C PHE A 125 -4.08 24.50 3.89
N ASN A 126 -4.06 24.97 2.64
CA ASN A 126 -4.51 26.33 2.32
C ASN A 126 -6.03 26.46 2.24
N GLN A 127 -6.71 25.47 1.66
CA GLN A 127 -8.17 25.50 1.47
C GLN A 127 -8.93 24.88 2.66
N GLY A 128 -8.23 24.07 3.44
CA GLY A 128 -8.73 23.45 4.66
C GLY A 128 -9.69 22.29 4.42
N ILE A 129 -10.20 21.77 5.53
CA ILE A 129 -11.22 20.73 5.59
C ILE A 129 -12.50 21.24 6.24
N MET A 130 -13.63 20.67 5.86
CA MET A 130 -14.89 20.90 6.56
C MET A 130 -14.90 20.25 7.95
N GLN A 131 -15.78 20.72 8.84
CA GLN A 131 -15.89 20.13 10.18
C GLN A 131 -16.23 18.64 10.13
N PRO A 132 -15.56 17.79 10.94
CA PRO A 132 -15.83 16.37 10.95
C PRO A 132 -17.27 16.09 11.35
N ASN A 133 -17.99 15.35 10.51
CA ASN A 133 -19.31 14.85 10.84
C ASN A 133 -19.16 13.45 11.44
N THR A 134 -19.39 13.34 12.76
CA THR A 134 -19.30 12.06 13.46
C THR A 134 -20.59 11.27 13.26
N SER A 135 -20.47 10.13 12.60
CA SER A 135 -21.54 9.15 12.40
C SER A 135 -21.44 7.99 13.39
N TYR A 136 -22.31 6.99 13.25
CA TYR A 136 -22.20 5.76 14.02
C TYR A 136 -20.91 4.99 13.70
N TRP A 137 -20.50 4.93 12.43
CA TRP A 137 -19.38 4.08 12.00
C TRP A 137 -18.03 4.79 11.93
N THR A 138 -18.01 6.10 11.65
CA THR A 138 -16.77 6.84 11.36
C THR A 138 -16.92 8.35 11.60
N SER A 139 -15.81 9.07 11.52
CA SER A 139 -15.78 10.52 11.40
C SER A 139 -15.47 10.94 9.96
N ILE A 140 -16.48 11.48 9.29
CA ILE A 140 -16.41 11.90 7.88
C ILE A 140 -15.82 13.31 7.82
N ILE A 141 -14.76 13.48 7.02
CA ILE A 141 -14.15 14.77 6.74
C ILE A 141 -14.13 14.95 5.24
N THR A 142 -14.65 16.09 4.78
CA THR A 142 -14.67 16.46 3.36
C THR A 142 -13.59 17.51 3.09
N VAL A 143 -12.80 17.29 2.05
CA VAL A 143 -11.77 18.22 1.58
C VAL A 143 -12.45 19.37 0.83
N ASN A 144 -12.16 20.61 1.21
CA ASN A 144 -12.78 21.80 0.63
C ASN A 144 -11.99 22.34 -0.58
N SER A 145 -11.54 21.45 -1.48
CA SER A 145 -10.76 21.82 -2.66
C SER A 145 -10.87 20.80 -3.77
N ASP A 146 -11.55 21.17 -4.85
CA ASP A 146 -11.68 20.33 -6.06
C ASP A 146 -10.31 20.05 -6.67
N ILE A 147 -9.42 21.05 -6.70
CA ILE A 147 -8.05 20.90 -7.22
C ILE A 147 -7.25 19.90 -6.39
N ALA A 148 -7.37 19.91 -5.06
CA ALA A 148 -6.70 18.93 -4.20
C ALA A 148 -7.23 17.52 -4.51
N ILE A 149 -8.55 17.37 -4.64
CA ILE A 149 -9.20 16.09 -4.98
C ILE A 149 -8.74 15.60 -6.36
N ASP A 150 -8.60 16.48 -7.35
CA ASP A 150 -8.14 16.13 -8.70
C ASP A 150 -6.67 15.71 -8.75
N ILE A 151 -5.77 16.47 -8.10
CA ILE A 151 -4.34 16.10 -7.98
C ILE A 151 -4.23 14.74 -7.32
N TYR A 152 -5.05 14.51 -6.30
CA TYR A 152 -5.08 13.29 -5.55
C TYR A 152 -5.59 12.09 -6.37
N LEU A 153 -6.75 12.20 -7.01
CA LEU A 153 -7.35 11.16 -7.84
C LEU A 153 -6.48 10.84 -9.05
N VAL A 154 -6.16 11.86 -9.86
CA VAL A 154 -5.49 11.67 -11.16
C VAL A 154 -3.99 11.45 -10.97
N GLY A 155 -3.35 12.31 -10.19
CA GLY A 155 -1.90 12.31 -10.04
C GLY A 155 -1.38 11.19 -9.14
N LEU A 156 -2.01 10.98 -7.98
CA LEU A 156 -1.47 10.09 -6.94
C LEU A 156 -2.08 8.69 -6.93
N PHE A 157 -3.24 8.45 -7.55
CA PHE A 157 -3.97 7.17 -7.43
C PHE A 157 -4.24 6.46 -8.75
N ILE A 158 -4.86 7.12 -9.74
CA ILE A 158 -5.21 6.46 -11.02
C ILE A 158 -3.96 5.91 -11.72
N LEU A 159 -2.86 6.68 -11.74
CA LEU A 159 -1.61 6.26 -12.37
C LEU A 159 -1.00 5.01 -11.71
N PRO A 160 -0.75 4.96 -10.38
CA PRO A 160 -0.25 3.74 -9.74
C PRO A 160 -1.16 2.52 -9.90
N THR A 161 -2.49 2.66 -9.78
CA THR A 161 -3.42 1.55 -9.96
C THR A 161 -3.35 1.00 -11.39
N ALA A 162 -3.31 1.88 -12.41
CA ALA A 162 -3.13 1.46 -13.79
C ALA A 162 -1.80 0.73 -14.00
N MET A 163 -0.72 1.15 -13.34
CA MET A 163 0.58 0.48 -13.39
C MET A 163 0.53 -0.92 -12.76
N ILE A 164 -0.14 -1.08 -11.61
CA ILE A 164 -0.33 -2.40 -10.97
C ILE A 164 -1.08 -3.35 -11.92
N LEU A 165 -2.20 -2.89 -12.50
CA LEU A 165 -2.97 -3.66 -13.48
C LEU A 165 -2.13 -4.03 -14.70
N GLY A 166 -1.35 -3.10 -15.23
CA GLY A 166 -0.45 -3.33 -16.35
C GLY A 166 0.62 -4.40 -16.05
N ILE A 167 1.27 -4.32 -14.90
CA ILE A 167 2.27 -5.30 -14.46
C ILE A 167 1.62 -6.67 -14.24
N MET A 168 0.45 -6.73 -13.60
CA MET A 168 -0.28 -7.99 -13.44
C MET A 168 -0.62 -8.64 -14.78
N ALA A 169 -1.09 -7.86 -15.75
CA ALA A 169 -1.37 -8.35 -17.09
C ALA A 169 -0.11 -8.90 -17.78
N LEU A 170 1.02 -8.20 -17.67
CA LEU A 170 2.31 -8.66 -18.21
C LEU A 170 2.78 -9.97 -17.54
N ILE A 171 2.64 -10.09 -16.22
CA ILE A 171 3.01 -11.31 -15.48
C ILE A 171 2.17 -12.50 -15.93
N VAL A 172 0.86 -12.31 -16.14
CA VAL A 172 -0.04 -13.36 -16.66
C VAL A 172 0.35 -13.76 -18.08
N LEU A 173 0.73 -12.81 -18.93
CA LEU A 173 1.15 -13.06 -20.31
C LEU A 173 2.51 -13.77 -20.42
N ARG A 174 3.47 -13.47 -19.52
CA ARG A 174 4.86 -13.96 -19.58
C ARG A 174 5.04 -15.43 -19.12
N LYS A 175 3.96 -16.15 -18.77
CA LYS A 175 3.99 -17.57 -18.33
C LYS A 175 5.05 -17.87 -17.25
N VAL A 176 5.07 -17.03 -16.21
CA VAL A 176 5.99 -17.15 -15.07
C VAL A 176 5.76 -18.46 -14.30
N PRO A 177 6.81 -19.14 -13.77
CA PRO A 177 6.65 -20.35 -12.95
C PRO A 177 5.71 -20.14 -11.75
N LYS A 178 4.91 -21.17 -11.41
CA LYS A 178 3.77 -21.06 -10.48
C LYS A 178 4.11 -20.50 -9.09
N LYS A 179 5.29 -20.84 -8.54
CA LYS A 179 5.76 -20.35 -7.23
C LYS A 179 6.04 -18.84 -7.25
N GLN A 180 6.69 -18.40 -8.31
CA GLN A 180 7.04 -17.00 -8.56
C GLN A 180 5.81 -16.15 -8.87
N LEU A 181 4.87 -16.72 -9.63
CA LEU A 181 3.58 -16.15 -9.94
C LEU A 181 2.77 -15.90 -8.67
N TYR A 182 2.71 -16.88 -7.75
CA TYR A 182 1.97 -16.75 -6.49
C TYR A 182 2.48 -15.58 -5.65
N HIS A 183 3.78 -15.54 -5.35
CA HIS A 183 4.34 -14.50 -4.49
C HIS A 183 4.11 -13.10 -5.08
N THR A 184 4.46 -12.91 -6.35
CA THR A 184 4.43 -11.59 -6.99
C THR A 184 3.00 -11.13 -7.31
N ALA A 185 2.14 -12.03 -7.81
CA ALA A 185 0.76 -11.67 -8.12
C ALA A 185 -0.04 -11.42 -6.84
N LEU A 186 0.11 -12.25 -5.80
CA LEU A 186 -0.61 -12.04 -4.54
C LEU A 186 -0.17 -10.75 -3.85
N LEU A 187 1.12 -10.43 -3.88
CA LEU A 187 1.63 -9.16 -3.36
C LEU A 187 1.09 -7.96 -4.14
N LEU A 188 1.06 -8.01 -5.47
CA LEU A 188 0.51 -6.94 -6.30
C LEU A 188 -1.00 -6.75 -6.08
N VAL A 189 -1.76 -7.85 -6.01
CA VAL A 189 -3.19 -7.84 -5.67
C VAL A 189 -3.40 -7.22 -4.28
N ALA A 190 -2.60 -7.63 -3.30
CA ALA A 190 -2.68 -7.08 -1.94
C ALA A 190 -2.40 -5.57 -1.91
N ILE A 191 -1.37 -5.12 -2.62
CA ILE A 191 -1.05 -3.69 -2.74
C ILE A 191 -2.19 -2.93 -3.44
N SER A 192 -2.77 -3.48 -4.52
CA SER A 192 -3.94 -2.89 -5.20
C SER A 192 -5.11 -2.73 -4.23
N PHE A 193 -5.46 -3.80 -3.49
CA PHE A 193 -6.53 -3.74 -2.49
C PHE A 193 -6.28 -2.65 -1.46
N VAL A 194 -5.07 -2.56 -0.91
CA VAL A 194 -4.76 -1.55 0.10
C VAL A 194 -4.88 -0.14 -0.48
N ILE A 195 -4.30 0.11 -1.65
CA ILE A 195 -4.24 1.44 -2.26
C ILE A 195 -5.63 1.86 -2.77
N ASP A 196 -6.30 1.01 -3.53
CA ASP A 196 -7.61 1.34 -4.11
C ASP A 196 -8.67 1.59 -3.02
N PHE A 197 -8.65 0.84 -1.92
CA PHE A 197 -9.58 1.09 -0.81
C PHE A 197 -9.11 2.20 0.14
N MET A 198 -7.80 2.50 0.22
CA MET A 198 -7.31 3.74 0.84
C MET A 198 -7.88 4.98 0.14
N LEU A 199 -8.01 4.93 -1.19
CA LEU A 199 -8.65 6.00 -1.96
C LEU A 199 -10.10 6.21 -1.55
N ILE A 200 -10.84 5.11 -1.49
CA ILE A 200 -12.27 5.13 -1.15
C ILE A 200 -12.45 5.66 0.29
N ASP A 201 -11.62 5.22 1.25
CA ASP A 201 -11.70 5.68 2.65
C ASP A 201 -11.50 7.20 2.78
N MET A 202 -10.64 7.80 1.94
CA MET A 202 -10.31 9.23 2.02
C MET A 202 -11.31 10.15 1.31
N ILE A 203 -11.99 9.69 0.26
CA ILE A 203 -12.91 10.55 -0.55
C ILE A 203 -14.37 10.36 -0.15
N THR A 204 -14.77 9.16 0.28
CA THR A 204 -16.19 8.87 0.42
C THR A 204 -16.83 9.67 1.56
N ASN A 205 -18.02 10.20 1.27
CA ASN A 205 -18.87 10.90 2.23
C ASN A 205 -19.92 9.96 2.87
N LEU A 206 -19.82 8.64 2.64
CA LEU A 206 -20.72 7.64 3.22
C LEU A 206 -19.98 6.85 4.31
N ASP A 207 -20.56 6.84 5.51
CA ASP A 207 -19.94 6.24 6.70
C ASP A 207 -19.72 4.72 6.58
N VAL A 208 -20.73 4.00 6.09
CA VAL A 208 -20.65 2.55 5.82
C VAL A 208 -19.58 2.24 4.79
N MET A 209 -19.42 3.10 3.77
CA MET A 209 -18.41 2.90 2.73
C MET A 209 -16.98 3.05 3.28
N GLN A 210 -16.74 3.98 4.21
CA GLN A 210 -15.44 4.09 4.90
C GLN A 210 -15.13 2.83 5.73
N LEU A 211 -16.12 2.31 6.46
CA LEU A 211 -15.94 1.07 7.22
C LEU A 211 -15.59 -0.11 6.29
N VAL A 212 -16.36 -0.29 5.22
CA VAL A 212 -16.14 -1.36 4.24
C VAL A 212 -14.76 -1.21 3.62
N ALA A 213 -14.37 0.00 3.23
CA ALA A 213 -13.04 0.26 2.70
C ALA A 213 -11.95 -0.20 3.66
N ARG A 214 -12.03 0.16 4.95
CA ARG A 214 -11.06 -0.27 5.97
C ARG A 214 -11.01 -1.78 6.17
N ILE A 215 -12.14 -2.48 6.04
CA ILE A 215 -12.16 -3.95 6.03
C ILE A 215 -11.38 -4.49 4.83
N PHE A 216 -11.58 -3.95 3.63
CA PHE A 216 -10.81 -4.37 2.45
C PHE A 216 -9.33 -4.04 2.56
N ILE A 217 -8.98 -2.90 3.18
CA ILE A 217 -7.58 -2.57 3.48
C ILE A 217 -6.98 -3.59 4.44
N LEU A 218 -7.70 -3.98 5.50
CA LEU A 218 -7.28 -5.03 6.42
C LEU A 218 -7.09 -6.38 5.71
N ILE A 219 -8.01 -6.75 4.81
CA ILE A 219 -7.85 -7.96 3.99
C ILE A 219 -6.59 -7.84 3.13
N GLY A 220 -6.38 -6.70 2.47
CA GLY A 220 -5.19 -6.45 1.66
C GLY A 220 -3.89 -6.54 2.46
N THR A 221 -3.83 -6.00 3.68
CA THR A 221 -2.62 -6.10 4.52
C THR A 221 -2.36 -7.53 4.97
N ILE A 222 -3.41 -8.32 5.27
CA ILE A 222 -3.28 -9.75 5.55
C ILE A 222 -2.78 -10.51 4.32
N LEU A 223 -3.32 -10.23 3.13
CA LEU A 223 -2.88 -10.86 1.88
C LEU A 223 -1.41 -10.56 1.57
N ALA A 224 -0.94 -9.34 1.84
CA ALA A 224 0.47 -8.99 1.68
C ALA A 224 1.37 -9.79 2.64
N TYR A 225 0.93 -10.00 3.88
CA TYR A 225 1.65 -10.87 4.80
C TYR A 225 1.69 -12.32 4.29
N LEU A 226 0.56 -12.85 3.81
CA LEU A 226 0.45 -14.22 3.28
C LEU A 226 1.19 -14.43 1.95
N SER A 227 1.48 -13.37 1.19
CA SER A 227 2.30 -13.48 -0.02
C SER A 227 3.75 -13.84 0.32
N TYR A 228 4.26 -13.36 1.46
CA TYR A 228 5.57 -13.73 1.97
C TYR A 228 5.55 -14.98 2.86
N PHE A 229 4.45 -15.22 3.58
CA PHE A 229 4.27 -16.41 4.43
C PHE A 229 3.02 -17.20 4.02
N PRO A 230 3.10 -17.99 2.93
CA PRO A 230 1.99 -18.85 2.54
C PRO A 230 1.67 -19.85 3.67
N PRO A 231 0.39 -20.15 3.96
CA PRO A 231 0.04 -21.16 4.96
C PRO A 231 0.42 -22.57 4.47
N MET A 232 0.66 -23.51 5.40
CA MET A 232 1.17 -24.87 5.10
C MET A 232 0.37 -25.59 4.02
N THR A 233 -0.96 -25.49 4.03
CA THR A 233 -1.84 -26.10 3.01
C THR A 233 -1.59 -25.56 1.59
N LEU A 234 -1.16 -24.31 1.48
CA LEU A 234 -0.80 -23.66 0.22
C LEU A 234 0.64 -24.00 -0.18
N GLN A 235 1.55 -24.11 0.79
CA GLN A 235 2.91 -24.59 0.57
C GLN A 235 2.91 -26.01 -0.01
N GLU A 236 2.15 -26.93 0.58
CA GLU A 236 2.00 -28.31 0.11
C GLU A 236 1.41 -28.39 -1.31
N LYS A 237 0.33 -27.64 -1.59
CA LYS A 237 -0.29 -27.59 -2.93
C LYS A 237 0.61 -26.97 -4.00
N LEU A 238 1.48 -26.05 -3.62
CA LEU A 238 2.41 -25.38 -4.53
C LEU A 238 3.75 -26.13 -4.64
N GLY A 239 3.95 -27.23 -3.91
CA GLY A 239 5.20 -27.99 -3.90
C GLY A 239 6.37 -27.21 -3.27
N ILE A 240 6.08 -26.31 -2.34
CA ILE A 240 7.09 -25.53 -1.60
C ILE A 240 7.46 -26.36 -0.37
N GLU A 241 8.31 -27.37 -0.52
CA GLU A 241 8.90 -28.04 0.64
C GLU A 241 9.82 -27.08 1.42
N GLU A 242 9.80 -27.16 2.75
CA GLU A 242 10.68 -26.40 3.65
C GLU A 242 12.16 -26.67 3.34
N LYS A 243 12.74 -25.89 2.44
CA LYS A 243 14.17 -25.65 2.41
C LYS A 243 14.39 -24.16 2.28
N ASN A 244 14.87 -23.60 3.40
CA ASN A 244 15.58 -22.35 3.60
C ASN A 244 15.24 -21.19 2.67
N TYR A 245 15.01 -20.04 3.30
CA TYR A 245 14.95 -18.71 2.71
C TYR A 245 16.17 -18.45 1.79
N GLU A 246 16.14 -18.95 0.56
CA GLU A 246 17.03 -18.49 -0.49
C GLU A 246 16.36 -17.29 -1.14
N PRO A 247 16.97 -16.10 -1.03
CA PRO A 247 16.51 -14.96 -1.80
C PRO A 247 16.64 -15.32 -3.27
N TYR A 248 15.61 -14.96 -4.03
CA TYR A 248 15.55 -15.08 -5.46
C TYR A 248 16.91 -14.79 -6.12
N ASN A 249 17.59 -15.83 -6.59
CA ASN A 249 18.71 -15.70 -7.50
C ASN A 249 18.12 -15.48 -8.89
N GLU A 250 18.19 -14.25 -9.40
CA GLU A 250 18.00 -13.93 -10.83
C GLU A 250 19.08 -14.60 -11.73
N ALA A 251 20.00 -15.38 -11.14
CA ALA A 251 21.08 -16.05 -11.85
C ALA A 251 20.65 -17.27 -12.69
N GLU A 252 19.39 -17.70 -12.65
CA GLU A 252 18.85 -18.72 -13.57
C GLU A 252 18.29 -18.15 -14.89
N GLU A 253 18.48 -16.85 -15.17
CA GLU A 253 18.09 -16.22 -16.45
C GLU A 253 19.24 -16.16 -17.49
N ASN A 254 20.35 -16.89 -17.29
CA ASN A 254 21.42 -17.06 -18.29
C ASN A 254 21.52 -18.52 -18.77
N ASP A 255 20.76 -18.80 -19.84
CA ASP A 255 20.94 -19.73 -20.98
C ASP A 255 21.70 -21.07 -20.83
N PRO A 256 21.28 -22.10 -21.60
CA PRO A 256 21.93 -22.22 -22.90
C PRO A 256 20.96 -22.37 -24.07
N GLU A 257 21.25 -21.58 -25.10
CA GLU A 257 21.07 -21.85 -26.52
C GLU A 257 20.75 -23.33 -26.80
N VAL A 258 19.50 -23.60 -27.17
CA VAL A 258 19.20 -24.83 -27.91
C VAL A 258 19.65 -24.59 -29.34
N ASP A 259 20.88 -25.02 -29.60
CA ASP A 259 21.47 -25.19 -30.91
C ASP A 259 20.57 -26.11 -31.76
N VAL A 260 19.70 -25.53 -32.59
CA VAL A 260 18.94 -26.28 -33.59
C VAL A 260 19.76 -26.33 -34.86
N ASN A 261 20.68 -27.30 -34.94
CA ASN A 261 21.27 -27.78 -36.18
C ASN A 261 21.78 -29.23 -36.01
N ALA A 262 20.93 -30.21 -36.34
CA ALA A 262 21.26 -31.49 -36.96
C ALA A 262 19.98 -32.26 -37.32
#